data_AF-A0A7K3KM69-F1
#
_entry.id   AF-A0A7K3KM69-F1
#
_cell.length_a   1.000
_cell.length_b   1.000
_cell.length_c   1.000
_cell.angle_alpha   90.00
_cell.angle_beta   90.00
_cell.angle_gamma   90.00
#
_symmetry.space_group_name_H-M   'P 1'
#
loop_
_entity.id
_entity.type
_entity.pdbx_description
1 polymer ?
#
loop_
_entity_poly.entity_id
_entity_poly.type
_entity_poly.pdbx_seq_one_letter_code
_entity_poly.pdbx_strand_id
1 'polypeptide(L)'
;MAKRLNLHIDETGSQDLSEGLYLITVLLHDHADDVVIPIKEYERRLASANLEDVPFHGKDLLHGNEGYRAMSVGDRKRLLAQFSRFVRTLPVEYFVLRYSVADTHNREELEARIRRDLVSLAYDHLAFFQRYDIISVYYDNGQGAVSVALRGALDFVLARNVTDYRTADHDVRRLLQVADYICTVERASIAYDAGSQSGTQERFFGNRRSFTQSFLKQLVRKRFASRLG
;
A
#
# COMPACT_ATOMS: atom_id res chain seq x y z
N MET A 1 20.43 14.87 12.98
CA MET A 1 20.15 14.37 11.61
C MET A 1 18.81 14.95 11.18
N ALA A 2 18.64 15.24 9.89
CA ALA A 2 17.36 15.70 9.35
C ALA A 2 16.29 14.62 9.53
N LYS A 3 15.10 15.01 10.03
CA LYS A 3 13.94 14.11 10.16
C LYS A 3 13.39 13.82 8.77
N ARG A 4 13.21 12.53 8.46
CA ARG A 4 12.78 12.10 7.13
C ARG A 4 11.53 11.23 7.22
N LEU A 5 10.51 11.59 6.46
CA LEU A 5 9.35 10.73 6.22
C LEU A 5 9.53 10.04 4.86
N ASN A 6 9.31 8.73 4.82
CA ASN A 6 9.29 7.95 3.60
C ASN A 6 7.84 7.64 3.21
N LEU A 7 7.46 7.97 1.99
CA LEU A 7 6.18 7.61 1.38
C LEU A 7 6.42 6.44 0.42
N HIS A 8 5.79 5.29 0.68
CA HIS A 8 5.81 4.15 -0.25
C HIS A 8 4.42 4.01 -0.86
N ILE A 9 4.37 4.00 -2.19
CA ILE A 9 3.13 4.16 -2.92
C ILE A 9 2.94 2.98 -3.83
N ASP A 10 1.71 2.47 -3.83
CA ASP A 10 1.23 1.43 -4.73
C ASP A 10 -0.20 1.76 -5.16
N GLU A 11 -0.59 1.25 -6.31
CA GLU A 11 -1.94 1.39 -6.86
C GLU A 11 -2.51 0.05 -7.32
N THR A 12 -3.84 -0.02 -7.35
CA THR A 12 -4.54 -1.15 -7.96
C THR A 12 -5.76 -0.68 -8.75
N GLY A 13 -6.02 -1.36 -9.86
CA GLY A 13 -6.99 -0.96 -10.87
C GLY A 13 -6.31 -0.38 -12.10
N SER A 14 -7.08 -0.17 -13.16
CA SER A 14 -6.58 0.41 -14.41
C SER A 14 -6.77 1.92 -14.41
N GLN A 15 -5.78 2.68 -14.87
CA GLN A 15 -5.85 4.14 -15.04
C GLN A 15 -6.94 4.62 -16.03
N ASP A 16 -7.46 3.71 -16.87
CA ASP A 16 -8.63 3.96 -17.72
C ASP A 16 -9.97 3.65 -17.01
N LEU A 17 -9.91 3.23 -15.74
CA LEU A 17 -11.03 2.87 -14.88
C LEU A 17 -11.90 1.72 -15.40
N SER A 18 -11.38 0.92 -16.34
CA SER A 18 -12.07 -0.26 -16.90
C SER A 18 -12.47 -1.29 -15.84
N GLU A 19 -11.75 -1.33 -14.71
CA GLU A 19 -12.04 -2.22 -13.58
C GLU A 19 -13.05 -1.61 -12.56
N GLY A 20 -13.64 -0.45 -12.86
CA GLY A 20 -14.67 0.22 -12.06
C GLY A 20 -14.18 0.88 -10.75
N LEU A 21 -12.99 0.53 -10.30
CA LEU A 21 -12.37 0.96 -9.05
C LEU A 21 -10.87 1.15 -9.24
N TYR A 22 -10.37 2.28 -8.76
CA TYR A 22 -8.94 2.58 -8.67
C TYR A 22 -8.60 2.99 -7.25
N LEU A 23 -7.56 2.39 -6.69
CA LEU A 23 -7.07 2.70 -5.35
C LEU A 23 -5.61 3.09 -5.41
N ILE A 24 -5.22 4.02 -4.56
CA ILE A 24 -3.81 4.34 -4.27
C ILE A 24 -3.62 4.20 -2.77
N THR A 25 -2.62 3.42 -2.37
CA THR A 25 -2.14 3.39 -0.99
C THR A 25 -0.94 4.29 -0.86
N VAL A 26 -0.93 5.13 0.17
CA VAL A 26 0.25 5.91 0.59
C VAL A 26 0.66 5.42 1.97
N LEU A 27 1.72 4.61 2.03
CA LEU A 27 2.31 4.11 3.27
C LEU A 27 3.32 5.12 3.83
N LEU A 28 3.11 5.52 5.07
CA LEU A 28 3.94 6.45 5.82
C LEU A 28 4.91 5.68 6.72
N HIS A 29 6.18 6.04 6.65
CA HIS A 29 7.23 5.48 7.49
C HIS A 29 8.18 6.60 7.95
N ASP A 30 8.20 6.91 9.25
CA ASP A 30 9.26 7.76 9.82
C ASP A 30 10.59 7.01 9.70
N HIS A 31 11.57 7.60 9.03
CA HIS A 31 12.84 6.94 8.78
C HIS A 31 13.61 6.54 10.05
N ALA A 32 13.32 7.18 11.19
CA ALA A 32 13.92 6.82 12.47
C ALA A 32 13.35 5.52 13.06
N ASP A 33 12.17 5.08 12.62
CA ASP A 33 11.54 3.86 13.11
C ASP A 33 12.19 2.61 12.49
N ASP A 34 12.37 1.56 13.30
CA ASP A 34 13.05 0.35 12.84
C ASP A 34 12.13 -0.58 12.05
N VAL A 35 12.55 -0.86 10.82
CA VAL A 35 11.93 -1.87 9.93
C VAL A 35 12.83 -3.08 9.70
N VAL A 36 14.13 -2.97 10.04
CA VAL A 36 15.14 -4.00 9.76
C VAL A 36 14.91 -5.23 10.61
N ILE A 37 14.64 -5.07 11.91
CA ILE A 37 14.33 -6.21 12.79
C ILE A 37 13.05 -6.93 12.32
N PRO A 38 11.91 -6.23 12.11
CA PRO A 38 10.69 -6.86 11.56
C PRO A 38 10.92 -7.61 10.25
N ILE A 39 11.71 -7.06 9.32
CA ILE A 39 12.04 -7.70 8.03
C ILE A 39 12.81 -8.99 8.26
N LYS A 40 13.90 -8.95 9.05
CA LYS A 40 14.72 -10.13 9.35
C LYS A 40 13.91 -11.23 10.06
N GLU A 41 13.02 -10.85 10.96
CA GLU A 41 12.12 -11.81 11.62
C GLU A 41 11.14 -12.45 10.65
N TYR A 42 10.61 -11.69 9.70
CA TYR A 42 9.76 -12.23 8.63
C TYR A 42 10.51 -13.25 7.78
N GLU A 43 11.71 -12.92 7.31
CA GLU A 43 12.56 -13.79 6.49
C GLU A 43 12.91 -15.09 7.24
N ARG A 44 13.27 -14.99 8.53
CA ARG A 44 13.49 -16.18 9.37
C ARG A 44 12.25 -17.05 9.51
N ARG A 45 11.06 -16.46 9.65
CA ARG A 45 9.80 -17.21 9.72
C ARG A 45 9.51 -17.95 8.43
N LEU A 46 9.81 -17.35 7.27
CA LEU A 46 9.67 -18.01 5.97
C LEU A 46 10.62 -19.21 5.87
N ALA A 47 11.90 -19.00 6.15
CA ALA A 47 12.91 -20.06 6.11
C ALA A 47 12.55 -21.23 7.05
N SER A 48 12.13 -20.92 8.28
CA SER A 48 11.70 -21.93 9.26
C SER A 48 10.44 -22.70 8.82
N ALA A 49 9.59 -22.08 8.00
CA ALA A 49 8.40 -22.70 7.44
C ALA A 49 8.67 -23.43 6.11
N ASN A 50 9.91 -23.46 5.63
CA ASN A 50 10.31 -23.94 4.32
C ASN A 50 9.51 -23.27 3.18
N LEU A 51 9.35 -21.95 3.28
CA LEU A 51 8.69 -21.12 2.27
C LEU A 51 9.75 -20.25 1.59
N GLU A 52 9.73 -20.22 0.25
CA GLU A 52 10.55 -19.30 -0.53
C GLU A 52 10.10 -17.85 -0.30
N ASP A 53 11.07 -16.95 -0.19
CA ASP A 53 10.84 -15.52 0.00
C ASP A 53 10.61 -14.81 -1.33
N VAL A 54 9.50 -15.16 -1.97
CA VAL A 54 9.03 -14.51 -3.18
C VAL A 54 8.56 -13.09 -2.83
N PRO A 55 9.01 -12.03 -3.53
CA PRO A 55 8.52 -10.68 -3.33
C PRO A 55 6.99 -10.63 -3.37
N PHE A 56 6.37 -10.01 -2.37
CA PHE A 56 4.92 -9.93 -2.32
C PHE A 56 4.42 -9.07 -3.49
N HIS A 57 3.55 -9.65 -4.31
CA HIS A 57 2.71 -8.91 -5.24
C HIS A 57 1.31 -9.50 -5.19
N GLY A 58 0.32 -8.73 -4.72
CA GLY A 58 -0.94 -9.28 -4.27
C GLY A 58 -1.72 -9.96 -5.40
N LYS A 59 -1.75 -9.34 -6.58
CA LYS A 59 -2.39 -9.92 -7.78
C LYS A 59 -1.76 -11.26 -8.14
N ASP A 60 -0.44 -11.34 -8.16
CA ASP A 60 0.27 -12.55 -8.59
C ASP A 60 0.20 -13.65 -7.54
N LEU A 61 0.25 -13.31 -6.25
CA LEU A 61 0.08 -14.28 -5.17
C LEU A 61 -1.30 -14.94 -5.24
N LEU A 62 -2.36 -14.13 -5.40
CA LEU A 62 -3.74 -14.62 -5.43
C LEU A 62 -4.02 -15.50 -6.66
N HIS A 63 -3.50 -15.13 -7.83
CA HIS A 63 -3.77 -15.85 -9.08
C HIS A 63 -2.74 -16.95 -9.40
N GLY A 64 -1.56 -16.90 -8.79
CA GLY A 64 -0.46 -17.84 -9.06
C GLY A 64 0.33 -17.45 -10.29
N ASN A 65 0.58 -16.15 -10.47
CA ASN A 65 1.36 -15.62 -11.58
C ASN A 65 2.81 -15.36 -11.16
N GLU A 66 3.66 -15.00 -12.12
CA GLU A 66 5.09 -14.68 -11.91
C GLU A 66 5.81 -15.66 -10.97
N GLY A 67 6.45 -15.15 -9.90
CA GLY A 67 7.18 -15.95 -8.91
C GLY A 67 6.34 -16.99 -8.17
N TYR A 68 5.01 -16.95 -8.31
CA TYR A 68 4.08 -17.87 -7.64
C TYR A 68 3.58 -19.01 -8.54
N ARG A 69 3.97 -19.07 -9.83
CA ARG A 69 3.44 -20.05 -10.82
C ARG A 69 3.63 -21.50 -10.41
N ALA A 70 4.78 -21.84 -9.82
CA ALA A 70 5.09 -23.20 -9.39
C ALA A 70 4.55 -23.54 -7.99
N MET A 71 3.94 -22.59 -7.28
CA MET A 71 3.54 -22.76 -5.88
C MET A 71 2.13 -23.31 -5.73
N SER A 72 1.99 -24.24 -4.78
CA SER A 72 0.68 -24.72 -4.36
C SER A 72 -0.16 -23.57 -3.79
N VAL A 73 -1.48 -23.67 -3.92
CA VAL A 73 -2.40 -22.70 -3.29
C VAL A 73 -2.23 -22.68 -1.76
N GLY A 74 -1.91 -23.84 -1.17
CA GLY A 74 -1.62 -23.95 0.26
C GLY A 74 -0.44 -23.08 0.66
N ASP A 75 0.67 -23.15 -0.07
CA ASP A 75 1.86 -22.35 0.24
C ASP A 75 1.64 -20.87 -0.04
N ARG A 76 0.93 -20.51 -1.11
CA ARG A 76 0.54 -19.11 -1.36
C ARG A 76 -0.31 -18.53 -0.23
N LYS A 77 -1.24 -19.32 0.34
CA LYS A 77 -1.98 -18.92 1.56
C LYS A 77 -1.08 -18.77 2.78
N ARG A 78 -0.09 -19.66 2.94
CA ARG A 78 0.89 -19.57 4.04
C ARG A 78 1.75 -18.32 3.90
N LEU A 79 2.20 -17.97 2.69
CA LEU A 79 2.92 -16.72 2.38
C LEU A 79 2.07 -15.50 2.73
N LEU A 80 0.83 -15.44 2.24
CA LEU A 80 -0.11 -14.36 2.57
C LEU A 80 -0.30 -14.21 4.09
N ALA A 81 -0.44 -15.33 4.80
CA ALA A 81 -0.57 -15.31 6.26
C ALA A 81 0.70 -14.79 6.95
N GLN A 82 1.89 -15.20 6.50
CA GLN A 82 3.18 -14.73 7.03
C GLN A 82 3.41 -13.24 6.75
N PHE A 83 3.10 -12.80 5.53
CA PHE A 83 3.20 -11.40 5.13
C PHE A 83 2.23 -10.53 5.93
N SER A 84 1.00 -11.00 6.14
CA SER A 84 0.05 -10.34 7.05
C SER A 84 0.55 -10.25 8.49
N ARG A 85 1.37 -11.22 8.97
CA ARG A 85 2.03 -11.11 10.28
C ARG A 85 3.12 -10.04 10.27
N PHE A 86 3.92 -10.00 9.22
CA PHE A 86 4.98 -9.01 9.03
C PHE A 86 4.44 -7.57 8.99
N VAL A 87 3.39 -7.32 8.20
CA VAL A 87 2.76 -5.99 8.12
C VAL A 87 2.36 -5.50 9.51
N ARG A 88 1.83 -6.39 10.37
CA ARG A 88 1.41 -6.04 11.74
C ARG A 88 2.54 -5.54 12.62
N THR A 89 3.75 -6.07 12.46
CA THR A 89 4.90 -5.72 13.29
C THR A 89 5.57 -4.41 12.88
N LEU A 90 5.27 -3.88 11.69
CA LEU A 90 5.92 -2.67 11.19
C LEU A 90 5.40 -1.39 11.85
N PRO A 91 6.27 -0.44 12.20
CA PRO A 91 5.90 0.90 12.68
C PRO A 91 5.51 1.81 11.51
N VAL A 92 4.39 1.50 10.87
CA VAL A 92 3.90 2.22 9.69
C VAL A 92 2.43 2.58 9.83
N GLU A 93 2.06 3.68 9.21
CA GLU A 93 0.69 4.14 9.05
C GLU A 93 0.38 4.32 7.56
N TYR A 94 -0.88 4.40 7.15
CA TYR A 94 -1.20 4.57 5.73
C TYR A 94 -2.52 5.31 5.48
N PHE A 95 -2.63 5.86 4.28
CA PHE A 95 -3.88 6.35 3.72
C PHE A 95 -4.25 5.58 2.45
N VAL A 96 -5.54 5.62 2.10
CA VAL A 96 -6.03 5.08 0.84
C VAL A 96 -6.87 6.15 0.16
N LEU A 97 -6.53 6.44 -1.09
CA LEU A 97 -7.33 7.25 -1.99
C LEU A 97 -8.14 6.32 -2.89
N ARG A 98 -9.41 6.65 -3.12
CA ARG A 98 -10.35 5.82 -3.87
C ARG A 98 -11.01 6.62 -4.97
N TYR A 99 -11.04 6.03 -6.16
CA TYR A 99 -11.69 6.57 -7.34
C TYR A 99 -12.57 5.50 -7.98
N SER A 100 -13.69 5.93 -8.54
CA SER A 100 -14.62 5.04 -9.23
C SER A 100 -15.15 5.72 -10.49
N VAL A 101 -15.69 4.90 -11.39
CA VAL A 101 -16.32 5.36 -12.63
C VAL A 101 -17.56 6.24 -12.40
N ALA A 102 -18.12 6.26 -11.20
CA ALA A 102 -19.24 7.14 -10.87
C ALA A 102 -18.82 8.63 -10.82
N ASP A 103 -17.54 8.89 -10.54
CA ASP A 103 -17.06 10.24 -10.23
C ASP A 103 -15.78 10.60 -11.00
N THR A 104 -15.27 9.71 -11.85
CA THR A 104 -14.02 9.89 -12.62
C THR A 104 -14.17 9.15 -13.94
N HIS A 105 -13.98 9.83 -15.07
CA HIS A 105 -14.43 9.32 -16.37
C HIS A 105 -13.29 9.00 -17.33
N ASN A 106 -12.10 9.53 -17.09
CA ASN A 106 -10.93 9.30 -17.93
C ASN A 106 -9.63 9.50 -17.13
N ARG A 107 -8.51 9.19 -17.79
CA ARG A 107 -7.17 9.29 -17.18
C ARG A 107 -6.81 10.71 -16.74
N GLU A 108 -7.16 11.73 -17.51
CA GLU A 108 -6.82 13.13 -17.21
C GLU A 108 -7.57 13.60 -15.96
N GLU A 109 -8.85 13.25 -15.85
CA GLU A 109 -9.64 13.49 -14.65
C GLU A 109 -9.08 12.72 -13.46
N LEU A 110 -8.75 11.43 -13.63
CA LEU A 110 -8.13 10.63 -12.57
C LEU A 110 -6.84 11.28 -12.05
N GLU A 111 -5.95 11.71 -12.94
CA GLU A 111 -4.72 12.41 -12.57
C GLU A 111 -5.00 13.71 -11.80
N ALA A 112 -5.93 14.54 -12.28
CA ALA A 112 -6.31 15.79 -11.63
C ALA A 112 -6.92 15.55 -10.24
N ARG A 113 -7.73 14.50 -10.10
CA ARG A 113 -8.32 14.09 -8.84
C ARG A 113 -7.28 13.57 -7.85
N ILE A 114 -6.39 12.68 -8.29
CA ILE A 114 -5.30 12.18 -7.45
C ILE A 114 -4.47 13.35 -6.94
N ARG A 115 -4.09 14.29 -7.81
CA ARG A 115 -3.33 15.47 -7.41
C ARG A 115 -4.07 16.28 -6.35
N ARG A 116 -5.35 16.61 -6.58
CA ARG A 116 -6.17 17.38 -5.65
C ARG A 116 -6.32 16.69 -4.30
N ASP A 117 -6.57 15.39 -4.29
CA ASP A 117 -6.83 14.66 -3.05
C ASP A 117 -5.54 14.46 -2.25
N LEU A 118 -4.40 14.25 -2.91
CA LEU A 118 -3.08 14.27 -2.26
C LEU A 118 -2.77 15.65 -1.67
N VAL A 119 -3.09 16.73 -2.39
CA VAL A 119 -2.94 18.11 -1.91
C VAL A 119 -3.80 18.34 -0.67
N SER A 120 -5.08 17.96 -0.72
CA SER A 120 -6.00 18.08 0.41
C SER A 120 -5.50 17.29 1.62
N LEU A 121 -5.08 16.05 1.41
CA LEU A 121 -4.58 15.18 2.48
C LEU A 121 -3.33 15.76 3.15
N ALA A 122 -2.40 16.29 2.37
CA ALA A 122 -1.21 16.94 2.91
C ALA A 122 -1.55 18.24 3.65
N TYR A 123 -2.57 18.98 3.22
CA TYR A 123 -3.05 20.20 3.88
C TYR A 123 -3.80 19.89 5.19
N ASP A 124 -4.72 18.91 5.18
CA ASP A 124 -5.50 18.47 6.35
C ASP A 124 -4.59 17.91 7.46
N HIS A 125 -3.39 17.45 7.09
CA HIS A 125 -2.37 16.94 7.99
C HIS A 125 -1.07 17.75 7.94
N LEU A 126 -1.14 19.04 7.60
CA LEU A 126 0.03 19.90 7.39
C LEU A 126 0.97 19.90 8.60
N ALA A 127 0.41 19.98 9.80
CA ALA A 127 1.18 19.95 11.04
C ALA A 127 1.96 18.65 11.22
N PHE A 128 1.48 17.51 10.72
CA PHE A 128 2.21 16.25 10.76
C PHE A 128 3.39 16.26 9.78
N PHE A 129 3.15 16.65 8.53
CA PHE A 129 4.15 16.65 7.46
C PHE A 129 5.27 17.67 7.72
N GLN A 130 4.94 18.84 8.27
CA GLN A 130 5.93 19.89 8.61
C GLN A 130 6.85 19.54 9.79
N ARG A 131 6.66 18.40 10.47
CA ARG A 131 7.60 17.93 11.52
C ARG A 131 8.85 17.30 10.94
N TYR A 132 8.80 16.91 9.68
CA TYR A 132 9.93 16.35 8.96
C TYR A 132 10.67 17.49 8.27
N ASP A 133 11.91 17.23 7.86
CA ASP A 133 12.71 18.14 7.03
C ASP A 133 12.67 17.68 5.57
N ILE A 134 12.65 16.36 5.35
CA ILE A 134 12.71 15.71 4.03
C ILE A 134 11.56 14.71 3.90
N ILE A 135 10.94 14.69 2.73
CA ILE A 135 9.91 13.71 2.37
C ILE A 135 10.42 12.93 1.15
N SER A 136 10.79 11.66 1.35
CA SER A 136 11.27 10.79 0.28
C SER A 136 10.12 9.95 -0.28
N VAL A 137 9.98 9.93 -1.60
CA VAL A 137 8.90 9.27 -2.30
C VAL A 137 9.44 8.06 -3.06
N TYR A 138 8.85 6.90 -2.76
CA TYR A 138 9.16 5.63 -3.40
C TYR A 138 7.92 5.13 -4.13
N TYR A 139 8.08 4.98 -5.43
CA TYR A 139 7.04 4.51 -6.33
C TYR A 139 7.70 3.81 -7.52
N ASP A 140 7.17 2.67 -7.95
CA ASP A 140 7.74 1.85 -9.02
C ASP A 140 7.42 2.38 -10.43
N ASN A 141 6.60 3.43 -10.53
CA ASN A 141 6.07 3.99 -11.77
C ASN A 141 5.19 3.02 -12.58
N GLY A 142 4.42 2.17 -11.89
CA GLY A 142 3.46 1.26 -12.52
C GLY A 142 2.47 1.96 -13.46
N GLN A 143 2.04 3.18 -13.14
CA GLN A 143 1.05 3.95 -13.91
C GLN A 143 1.36 5.45 -13.96
N GLY A 144 1.33 6.00 -15.18
CA GLY A 144 1.74 7.39 -15.43
C GLY A 144 0.88 8.45 -14.73
N ALA A 145 -0.43 8.19 -14.53
CA ALA A 145 -1.31 9.11 -13.83
C ALA A 145 -0.86 9.38 -12.39
N VAL A 146 -0.40 8.35 -11.68
CA VAL A 146 0.11 8.47 -10.30
C VAL A 146 1.44 9.22 -10.28
N SER A 147 2.36 8.90 -11.19
CA SER A 147 3.66 9.60 -11.29
C SER A 147 3.50 11.11 -11.47
N VAL A 148 2.58 11.54 -12.36
CA VAL A 148 2.35 12.97 -12.63
C VAL A 148 1.65 13.65 -11.45
N ALA A 149 0.63 13.00 -10.88
CA ALA A 149 -0.11 13.55 -9.76
C ALA A 149 0.77 13.74 -8.52
N LEU A 150 1.66 12.79 -8.21
CA LEU A 150 2.58 12.87 -7.08
C LEU A 150 3.54 14.06 -7.18
N ARG A 151 4.17 14.24 -8.35
CA ARG A 151 5.07 15.37 -8.61
C ARG A 151 4.35 16.70 -8.39
N GLY A 152 3.17 16.85 -8.99
CA GLY A 152 2.41 18.09 -8.86
C GLY A 152 1.91 18.36 -7.43
N ALA A 153 1.46 17.33 -6.70
CA ALA A 153 0.85 17.51 -5.38
C ALA A 153 1.88 17.78 -4.28
N LEU A 154 2.97 17.01 -4.25
CA LEU A 154 3.93 17.07 -3.17
C LEU A 154 4.81 18.31 -3.25
N ASP A 155 5.22 18.72 -4.46
CA ASP A 155 5.99 19.97 -4.66
C ASP A 155 5.20 21.21 -4.22
N PHE A 156 3.87 21.18 -4.37
CA PHE A 156 3.01 22.31 -4.02
C PHE A 156 2.76 22.42 -2.50
N VAL A 157 2.36 21.33 -1.84
CA VAL A 157 1.94 21.40 -0.42
C VAL A 157 3.11 21.33 0.54
N LEU A 158 4.17 20.63 0.16
CA LEU A 158 5.30 20.38 1.03
C LEU A 158 6.44 21.35 0.75
N ALA A 159 6.15 22.57 0.27
CA ALA A 159 7.17 23.57 -0.07
C ALA A 159 8.15 23.92 1.07
N ARG A 160 7.82 23.58 2.32
CA ARG A 160 8.72 23.72 3.49
C ARG A 160 9.63 22.50 3.72
N ASN A 161 9.45 21.44 2.95
CA ASN A 161 10.16 20.18 2.99
C ASN A 161 10.84 19.92 1.64
N VAL A 162 11.92 19.16 1.68
CA VAL A 162 12.57 18.71 0.44
C VAL A 162 11.91 17.40 -0.01
N THR A 163 11.25 17.40 -1.18
CA THR A 163 10.75 16.18 -1.83
C THR A 163 11.86 15.53 -2.64
N ASP A 164 12.05 14.22 -2.49
CA ASP A 164 13.08 13.48 -3.23
C ASP A 164 12.57 12.12 -3.72
N TYR A 165 12.71 11.87 -5.02
CA TYR A 165 12.32 10.62 -5.66
C TYR A 165 13.49 9.65 -5.65
N ARG A 166 13.30 8.54 -4.95
CA ARG A 166 14.40 7.63 -4.62
C ARG A 166 14.27 6.29 -5.34
N THR A 167 15.41 5.70 -5.68
CA THR A 167 15.47 4.29 -6.07
C THR A 167 15.36 3.40 -4.85
N ALA A 168 14.73 2.23 -5.02
CA ALA A 168 14.46 1.34 -3.91
C ALA A 168 15.65 0.41 -3.61
N ASP A 169 16.16 0.47 -2.38
CA ASP A 169 17.02 -0.56 -1.79
C ASP A 169 16.19 -1.74 -1.25
N HIS A 170 16.80 -2.66 -0.51
CA HIS A 170 16.11 -3.84 -0.01
C HIS A 170 14.93 -3.50 0.91
N ASP A 171 15.15 -2.66 1.92
CA ASP A 171 14.14 -2.39 2.95
C ASP A 171 13.02 -1.53 2.38
N VAL A 172 13.35 -0.59 1.50
CA VAL A 172 12.36 0.16 0.71
C VAL A 172 11.52 -0.77 -0.15
N ARG A 173 12.13 -1.76 -0.84
CA ARG A 173 11.37 -2.76 -1.62
C ARG A 173 10.40 -3.56 -0.75
N ARG A 174 10.74 -3.85 0.51
CA ARG A 174 9.81 -4.49 1.45
C ARG A 174 8.66 -3.59 1.85
N LEU A 175 8.88 -2.30 2.00
CA LEU A 175 7.81 -1.35 2.30
C LEU A 175 6.92 -1.07 1.07
N LEU A 176 7.45 -1.12 -0.15
CA LEU A 176 6.62 -1.13 -1.37
C LEU A 176 5.70 -2.37 -1.44
N GLN A 177 6.24 -3.55 -1.12
CA GLN A 177 5.45 -4.77 -0.99
C GLN A 177 4.35 -4.67 0.08
N VAL A 178 4.59 -3.91 1.16
CA VAL A 178 3.57 -3.62 2.19
C VAL A 178 2.49 -2.70 1.65
N ALA A 179 2.84 -1.70 0.83
CA ALA A 179 1.86 -0.85 0.15
C ALA A 179 0.95 -1.67 -0.79
N ASP A 180 1.51 -2.60 -1.57
CA ASP A 180 0.73 -3.55 -2.38
C ASP A 180 -0.22 -4.41 -1.53
N TYR A 181 0.30 -5.01 -0.46
CA TYR A 181 -0.55 -5.81 0.45
C TYR A 181 -1.75 -5.01 0.97
N ILE A 182 -1.53 -3.74 1.34
CA ILE A 182 -2.59 -2.84 1.80
C ILE A 182 -3.59 -2.57 0.67
N CYS A 183 -3.12 -2.19 -0.52
CA CYS A 183 -3.96 -2.03 -1.73
C CYS A 183 -4.83 -3.28 -1.96
N THR A 184 -4.24 -4.45 -1.90
CA THR A 184 -4.90 -5.75 -2.10
C THR A 184 -5.99 -6.01 -1.07
N VAL A 185 -5.71 -5.77 0.23
CA VAL A 185 -6.69 -5.98 1.31
C VAL A 185 -7.81 -4.94 1.26
N GLU A 186 -7.50 -3.67 1.00
CA GLU A 186 -8.49 -2.60 0.91
C GLU A 186 -9.44 -2.80 -0.28
N ARG A 187 -8.90 -3.24 -1.43
CA ARG A 187 -9.71 -3.64 -2.59
C ARG A 187 -10.62 -4.81 -2.28
N ALA A 188 -10.11 -5.83 -1.59
CA ALA A 188 -10.93 -6.95 -1.14
C ALA A 188 -12.03 -6.48 -0.18
N SER A 189 -11.73 -5.57 0.75
CA SER A 189 -12.73 -5.02 1.67
C SER A 189 -13.91 -4.40 0.94
N ILE A 190 -13.65 -3.55 -0.05
CA ILE A 190 -14.69 -2.90 -0.85
C ILE A 190 -15.55 -3.95 -1.57
N ALA A 191 -14.93 -4.99 -2.14
CA ALA A 191 -15.67 -6.05 -2.81
C ALA A 191 -16.55 -6.84 -1.84
N TYR A 192 -16.03 -7.20 -0.66
CA TYR A 192 -16.81 -7.86 0.38
C TYR A 192 -17.95 -6.98 0.94
N ASP A 193 -17.73 -5.67 1.07
CA ASP A 193 -18.77 -4.72 1.52
C ASP A 193 -19.91 -4.61 0.50
N ALA A 194 -19.59 -4.70 -0.80
CA ALA A 194 -20.55 -4.72 -1.89
C ALA A 194 -21.15 -6.11 -2.19
N GLY A 195 -20.68 -7.17 -1.52
CA GLY A 195 -21.05 -8.55 -1.85
C GLY A 195 -20.55 -9.02 -3.22
N SER A 196 -19.56 -8.34 -3.80
CA SER A 196 -19.01 -8.57 -5.14
C SER A 196 -17.61 -9.20 -5.12
N GLN A 197 -17.19 -9.77 -3.99
CA GLN A 197 -15.91 -10.46 -3.89
C GLN A 197 -15.78 -11.59 -4.92
N SER A 198 -14.59 -11.76 -5.50
CA SER A 198 -14.33 -12.84 -6.43
C SER A 198 -14.15 -14.19 -5.73
N GLY A 199 -14.34 -15.29 -6.46
CA GLY A 199 -14.03 -16.63 -5.94
C GLY A 199 -12.57 -16.78 -5.52
N THR A 200 -11.65 -16.07 -6.16
CA THR A 200 -10.23 -16.01 -5.75
C THR A 200 -10.07 -15.30 -4.40
N GLN A 201 -10.74 -14.16 -4.21
CA GLN A 201 -10.72 -13.46 -2.92
C GLN A 201 -11.28 -14.35 -1.81
N GLU A 202 -12.45 -14.97 -2.02
CA GLU A 202 -13.03 -15.89 -1.03
C GLU A 202 -12.11 -17.09 -0.75
N ARG A 203 -11.47 -17.64 -1.78
CA ARG A 203 -10.53 -18.75 -1.64
C ARG A 203 -9.38 -18.39 -0.71
N PHE A 204 -8.83 -17.17 -0.77
CA PHE A 204 -7.65 -16.76 0.00
C PHE A 204 -7.99 -16.11 1.34
N PHE A 205 -9.01 -15.25 1.37
CA PHE A 205 -9.39 -14.45 2.53
C PHE A 205 -10.53 -15.08 3.36
N GLY A 206 -11.22 -16.09 2.81
CA GLY A 206 -12.38 -16.72 3.44
C GLY A 206 -13.66 -15.91 3.25
N ASN A 207 -14.67 -16.15 4.08
CA ASN A 207 -15.88 -15.33 4.07
C ASN A 207 -15.63 -13.94 4.70
N ARG A 208 -16.62 -13.03 4.60
CA ARG A 208 -16.54 -11.67 5.16
C ARG A 208 -16.05 -11.63 6.61
N ARG A 209 -16.56 -12.52 7.47
CA ARG A 209 -16.20 -12.59 8.90
C ARG A 209 -14.73 -12.95 9.07
N SER A 210 -14.27 -14.02 8.42
CA SER A 210 -12.88 -14.47 8.46
C SER A 210 -11.91 -13.41 7.92
N PHE A 211 -12.25 -12.79 6.79
CA PHE A 211 -11.49 -11.69 6.19
C PHE A 211 -11.34 -10.52 7.17
N THR A 212 -12.46 -10.11 7.77
CA THR A 212 -12.51 -8.96 8.70
C THR A 212 -11.63 -9.22 9.92
N GLN A 213 -11.74 -10.41 10.52
CA GLN A 213 -11.03 -10.75 11.75
C GLN A 213 -9.53 -10.97 11.53
N SER A 214 -9.14 -11.50 10.38
CA SER A 214 -7.77 -11.97 10.12
C SER A 214 -6.89 -10.93 9.44
N PHE A 215 -7.45 -10.19 8.48
CA PHE A 215 -6.69 -9.26 7.61
C PHE A 215 -7.05 -7.81 7.90
N LEU A 216 -8.35 -7.47 7.83
CA LEU A 216 -8.79 -6.07 7.86
C LEU A 216 -8.63 -5.43 9.26
N LYS A 217 -9.06 -6.11 10.33
CA LYS A 217 -9.07 -5.53 11.70
C LYS A 217 -7.71 -4.98 12.13
N GLN A 218 -6.63 -5.67 11.74
CA GLN A 218 -5.29 -5.30 12.12
C GLN A 218 -4.75 -4.18 11.23
N LEU A 219 -5.14 -4.18 9.96
CA LEU A 219 -4.79 -3.13 9.03
C LEU A 219 -5.47 -1.81 9.38
N VAL A 220 -6.76 -1.82 9.74
CA VAL A 220 -7.49 -0.61 10.17
C VAL A 220 -6.80 0.15 11.31
N ARG A 221 -6.08 -0.54 12.19
CA ARG A 221 -5.31 0.08 13.29
C ARG A 221 -4.08 0.86 12.82
N LYS A 222 -3.64 0.63 11.59
CA LYS A 222 -2.54 1.35 10.93
C LYS A 222 -3.05 2.42 9.97
N ARG A 223 -4.36 2.57 9.79
CA ARG A 223 -4.88 3.73 9.04
C ARG A 223 -4.43 4.97 9.78
N PHE A 224 -3.82 5.88 9.04
CA PHE A 224 -3.47 7.17 9.56
C PHE A 224 -4.77 7.91 9.87
N ALA A 225 -5.08 8.00 11.15
CA ALA A 225 -6.08 8.90 11.69
C ALA A 225 -5.28 9.95 12.43
N SER A 226 -5.51 11.24 12.16
CA SER A 226 -4.95 12.29 13.00
C SER A 226 -5.31 11.97 14.44
N ARG A 227 -4.32 11.63 15.27
CA ARG A 227 -4.44 11.86 16.71
C ARG A 227 -4.55 13.38 16.83
N LEU A 228 -5.78 13.89 16.78
CA LEU A 228 -6.12 15.21 17.27
C LEU A 228 -5.79 15.17 18.77
N GLY A 229 -4.59 15.60 19.09
CA GLY A 229 -4.11 15.88 20.44
C GLY A 229 -3.54 17.28 20.43
#